data_AF-A0A2V9LXR3-F1
#
_entry.id   AF-A0A2V9LXR3-F1
#
_cell.length_a   1.000
_cell.length_b   1.000
_cell.length_c   1.000
_cell.angle_alpha   90.00
_cell.angle_beta   90.00
_cell.angle_gamma   90.00
#
_symmetry.space_group_name_H-M   'P 1'
#
loop_
_entity.id
_entity.type
_entity.pdbx_description
1 polymer ?
#
loop_
_entity_poly.entity_id
_entity_poly.type
_entity_poly.pdbx_seq_one_letter_code
_entity_poly.pdbx_strand_id
1 'polypeptide(L)'
;MGSPKAIISDKAVERVRAGHLWTYRSDVSECDASGGSVVSLFDKKGRFYGKAFYSSTSLITLRLLTRADEPIDRNFWLNRVEQAIQLRHRVVKDTEVYRLVHGEGDGMPSIVVDRYGEILCLQTL
;
A
#
# COMPACT_ATOMS: atom_id res chain seq x y z
N MET A 1 16.09 -6.76 11.96
CA MET A 1 15.84 -7.91 11.08
C MET A 1 15.17 -7.38 9.82
N GLY A 2 15.67 -7.71 8.63
CA GLY A 2 15.09 -7.19 7.38
C GLY A 2 13.66 -7.69 7.17
N SER A 3 12.84 -6.92 6.45
CA SER A 3 11.49 -7.35 6.07
C SER A 3 11.55 -8.67 5.28
N PRO A 4 10.59 -9.59 5.45
CA PRO A 4 10.48 -10.80 4.64
C PRO A 4 10.47 -10.46 3.14
N LYS A 5 10.87 -11.41 2.29
CA LYS A 5 11.06 -11.17 0.85
C LYS A 5 9.91 -11.80 0.05
N ALA A 6 9.51 -11.11 -1.02
CA ALA A 6 8.65 -11.65 -2.06
C ALA A 6 9.36 -11.56 -3.41
N ILE A 7 9.43 -12.67 -4.15
CA ILE A 7 9.98 -12.73 -5.51
C ILE A 7 8.84 -12.59 -6.51
N ILE A 8 8.96 -11.62 -7.41
CA ILE A 8 7.96 -11.30 -8.43
C ILE A 8 8.45 -11.66 -9.85
N SER A 9 7.51 -11.96 -10.74
CA SER A 9 7.77 -12.28 -12.15
C SER A 9 8.25 -11.05 -12.93
N ASP A 10 8.90 -11.26 -14.08
CA ASP A 10 9.32 -10.16 -14.97
C ASP A 10 8.12 -9.30 -15.43
N LYS A 11 6.97 -9.95 -15.66
CA LYS A 11 5.70 -9.28 -15.97
C LYS A 11 5.24 -8.36 -14.84
N ALA A 12 5.36 -8.79 -13.58
CA ALA A 12 5.07 -7.93 -12.44
C ALA A 12 6.08 -6.79 -12.30
N VAL A 13 7.36 -7.04 -12.56
CA VAL A 13 8.40 -5.99 -12.57
C VAL A 13 8.04 -4.88 -13.55
N GLU A 14 7.66 -5.23 -14.79
CA GLU A 14 7.23 -4.26 -15.79
C GLU A 14 6.04 -3.43 -15.31
N ARG A 15 5.03 -4.07 -14.72
CA ARG A 15 3.85 -3.40 -14.17
C ARG A 15 4.19 -2.46 -13.00
N VAL A 16 4.99 -2.91 -12.04
CA VAL A 16 5.41 -2.08 -10.89
C VAL A 16 6.16 -0.84 -11.36
N ARG A 17 7.04 -0.99 -12.36
CA ARG A 17 7.77 0.12 -13.01
C ARG A 17 6.85 1.06 -13.77
N ALA A 18 5.82 0.53 -14.44
CA ALA A 18 4.81 1.32 -15.13
C ALA A 18 3.83 2.04 -14.17
N GLY A 19 3.98 1.87 -12.86
CA GLY A 19 3.18 2.59 -11.86
C GLY A 19 2.12 1.73 -11.15
N HIS A 20 1.89 0.49 -11.59
CA HIS A 20 0.89 -0.38 -10.96
C HIS A 20 1.22 -0.65 -9.49
N LEU A 21 0.19 -0.58 -8.64
CA LEU A 21 0.31 -0.74 -7.19
C LEU A 21 0.00 -2.17 -6.71
N TRP A 22 -0.37 -3.06 -7.63
CA TRP A 22 -0.84 -4.40 -7.33
C TRP A 22 -0.01 -5.46 -8.04
N THR A 23 0.37 -6.51 -7.30
CA THR A 23 0.89 -7.74 -7.88
C THR A 23 -0.08 -8.88 -7.61
N TYR A 24 -0.47 -9.57 -8.66
CA TYR A 24 -1.42 -10.69 -8.57
C TYR A 24 -0.72 -11.97 -8.15
N ARG A 25 -1.47 -12.91 -7.56
CA ARG A 25 -0.97 -14.23 -7.10
C ARG A 25 -0.14 -14.96 -8.16
N SER A 26 -0.60 -14.95 -9.41
CA SER A 26 0.10 -15.60 -10.53
C SER A 26 1.47 -15.00 -10.86
N ASP A 27 1.73 -13.77 -10.41
CA ASP A 27 2.97 -13.03 -10.65
C ASP A 27 3.91 -13.01 -9.43
N VAL A 28 3.56 -13.71 -8.33
CA VAL A 28 4.42 -13.91 -7.16
C VAL A 28 4.93 -15.34 -7.17
N SER A 29 6.24 -15.53 -7.37
CA SER A 29 6.83 -16.87 -7.44
C SER A 29 7.20 -17.44 -6.07
N GLU A 30 7.55 -16.58 -5.11
CA GLU A 30 7.94 -16.98 -3.76
C GLU A 30 7.61 -15.86 -2.78
N CYS A 31 7.07 -16.20 -1.61
CA CYS A 31 6.88 -15.26 -0.51
C CYS A 31 6.76 -16.05 0.80
N ASP A 32 7.86 -16.10 1.57
CA ASP A 32 7.87 -16.71 2.90
C ASP A 32 7.54 -15.67 3.96
N ALA A 33 6.24 -15.38 4.10
CA ALA A 33 5.72 -14.44 5.07
C ALA A 33 4.30 -14.83 5.48
N SER A 34 3.90 -14.45 6.69
CA SER A 34 2.51 -14.56 7.13
C SER A 34 1.65 -13.50 6.46
N GLY A 35 0.38 -13.82 6.16
CA GLY A 35 -0.57 -12.81 5.69
C GLY A 35 -0.65 -11.61 6.63
N GLY A 36 -0.75 -10.40 6.08
CA GLY A 36 -0.69 -9.15 6.83
C GLY A 36 0.72 -8.58 7.01
N SER A 37 1.77 -9.34 6.68
CA SER A 37 3.14 -8.85 6.78
C SER A 37 3.46 -7.77 5.74
N VAL A 38 4.39 -6.88 6.08
CA VAL A 38 5.08 -6.04 5.10
C VAL A 38 6.26 -6.81 4.54
N VAL A 39 6.35 -6.93 3.23
CA VAL A 39 7.41 -7.65 2.52
C VAL A 39 8.15 -6.73 1.55
N SER A 40 9.44 -7.01 1.33
CA SER A 40 10.26 -6.37 0.31
C SER A 40 10.19 -7.15 -1.00
N LEU A 41 9.93 -6.45 -2.11
CA LEU A 41 9.76 -7.02 -3.44
C LEU A 41 11.10 -7.11 -4.15
N PHE A 42 11.39 -8.29 -4.69
CA PHE A 42 12.58 -8.55 -5.50
C PHE A 42 12.23 -9.25 -6.80
N ASP A 43 13.03 -9.02 -7.85
CA ASP A 43 13.02 -9.92 -9.01
C ASP A 43 13.89 -11.16 -8.76
N LYS A 44 13.86 -12.11 -9.70
CA LYS A 44 14.69 -13.32 -9.67
C LYS A 44 16.20 -13.05 -9.68
N LYS A 45 16.63 -11.84 -10.04
CA LYS A 45 18.03 -11.39 -10.04
C LYS A 45 18.41 -10.67 -8.74
N GLY A 46 17.50 -10.61 -7.76
CA GLY A 46 17.72 -9.98 -6.47
C GLY A 46 17.64 -8.45 -6.48
N ARG A 47 17.08 -7.82 -7.52
CA ARG A 47 16.90 -6.36 -7.55
C ARG A 47 15.66 -5.96 -6.78
N PHE A 48 15.76 -4.91 -5.97
CA PHE A 48 14.65 -4.40 -5.15
C PHE A 48 13.68 -3.52 -5.95
N TYR A 49 12.38 -3.63 -5.65
CA TYR A 49 11.30 -2.88 -6.31
C TYR A 49 10.34 -2.14 -5.38
N GLY A 50 10.54 -2.26 -4.07
CA GLY A 50 9.70 -1.59 -3.08
C GLY A 50 9.25 -2.51 -1.94
N LYS A 51 8.37 -1.98 -1.09
CA LYS A 51 7.72 -2.72 0.00
C LYS A 51 6.22 -2.76 -0.21
N ALA A 52 5.59 -3.85 0.21
CA ALA A 52 4.16 -4.06 0.02
C ALA A 52 3.54 -4.80 1.21
N PHE A 53 2.23 -4.64 1.39
CA PHE A 53 1.47 -5.59 2.19
C PHE A 53 1.29 -6.90 1.44
N TYR A 54 1.53 -8.01 2.13
CA TYR A 54 1.29 -9.36 1.64
C TYR A 54 -0.06 -9.91 2.13
N SER A 55 -0.82 -10.51 1.23
CA SER A 55 -2.02 -11.27 1.54
C SER A 55 -1.89 -12.71 1.05
N SER A 56 -2.05 -13.68 1.95
CA SER A 56 -2.05 -15.11 1.63
C SER A 56 -3.36 -15.58 0.98
N THR A 57 -4.45 -14.83 1.13
CA THR A 57 -5.80 -15.22 0.70
C THR A 57 -6.30 -14.46 -0.53
N SER A 58 -5.79 -13.26 -0.80
CA SER A 58 -6.24 -12.44 -1.93
C SER A 58 -5.62 -12.89 -3.27
N LEU A 59 -6.31 -12.58 -4.38
CA LEU A 59 -5.72 -12.60 -5.73
C LEU A 59 -4.77 -11.42 -5.94
N ILE A 60 -5.04 -10.28 -5.30
CA ILE A 60 -4.10 -9.15 -5.20
C ILE A 60 -3.19 -9.45 -4.01
N THR A 61 -2.16 -10.24 -4.27
CA THR A 61 -1.27 -10.80 -3.26
C THR A 61 -0.35 -9.74 -2.65
N LEU A 62 0.13 -8.78 -3.45
CA LEU A 62 0.95 -7.67 -2.96
C LEU A 62 0.29 -6.33 -3.29
N ARG A 63 0.18 -5.45 -2.29
CA ARG A 63 -0.24 -4.05 -2.45
C ARG A 63 0.91 -3.13 -2.07
N LEU A 64 1.46 -2.45 -3.07
CA LEU A 64 2.66 -1.62 -2.94
C LEU A 64 2.41 -0.45 -1.97
N LEU A 65 3.35 -0.26 -1.03
CA LEU A 65 3.34 0.82 -0.04
C LEU A 65 4.33 1.92 -0.42
N THR A 66 5.50 1.52 -0.88
CA THR A 66 6.58 2.43 -1.28
C THR A 66 7.50 1.75 -2.27
N ARG A 67 8.17 2.55 -3.09
CA ARG A 67 9.25 2.13 -3.99
C ARG A 67 10.63 2.33 -3.38
N ALA A 68 10.72 3.05 -2.25
CA ALA A 68 11.95 3.28 -1.52
C ALA A 68 12.22 2.14 -0.52
N ASP A 69 13.49 1.94 -0.19
CA ASP A 69 13.84 1.09 0.95
C ASP A 69 13.79 1.93 2.24
N GLU A 70 12.58 2.11 2.75
CA GLU A 70 12.31 2.87 3.98
C GLU A 70 11.52 2.03 4.99
N PRO A 71 11.60 2.31 6.31
CA PRO A 71 10.76 1.65 7.31
C PRO A 71 9.27 1.93 7.07
N ILE A 72 8.43 0.90 7.20
CA ILE A 72 6.97 1.05 7.26
C ILE A 72 6.56 1.08 8.73
N ASP A 73 6.84 2.20 9.38
CA ASP A 73 6.63 2.41 10.81
C ASP A 73 5.50 3.43 11.07
N ARG A 74 5.35 3.85 12.34
CA ARG A 74 4.33 4.84 12.72
C ARG A 74 4.48 6.16 11.97
N ASN A 75 5.71 6.61 11.71
CA ASN A 75 5.96 7.88 11.04
C ASN A 75 5.60 7.80 9.55
N PHE A 76 5.87 6.65 8.90
CA PHE A 76 5.41 6.40 7.54
C PHE A 76 3.90 6.62 7.41
N TRP A 77 3.11 6.03 8.32
CA TRP A 77 1.65 6.15 8.29
C TRP A 77 1.14 7.53 8.65
N LEU A 78 1.73 8.19 9.66
CA LEU A 78 1.38 9.57 10.00
C LEU A 78 1.57 10.51 8.81
N ASN A 79 2.71 10.41 8.13
CA ASN A 79 2.99 11.23 6.95
C ASN A 79 1.96 11.00 5.83
N ARG A 80 1.50 9.75 5.63
CA ARG A 80 0.44 9.45 4.65
C ARG A 80 -0.91 10.06 5.04
N VAL A 81 -1.28 9.96 6.31
CA VAL A 81 -2.53 10.56 6.82
C VAL A 81 -2.48 12.09 6.71
N GLU A 82 -1.35 12.71 7.06
CA GLU A 82 -1.17 14.16 6.90
C GLU A 82 -1.26 14.60 5.45
N GLN A 83 -0.65 13.87 4.52
CA GLN A 83 -0.79 14.15 3.07
C GLN A 83 -2.24 14.06 2.61
N ALA A 84 -2.99 13.05 3.07
CA ALA A 84 -4.40 12.89 2.74
C ALA A 84 -5.24 14.05 3.32
N ILE A 85 -5.01 14.44 4.59
CA ILE A 85 -5.64 15.60 5.24
C ILE A 85 -5.36 16.88 4.45
N GLN A 86 -4.10 17.15 4.12
CA GLN A 86 -3.69 18.34 3.37
C GLN A 86 -4.34 18.41 1.99
N LEU A 87 -4.47 17.27 1.29
CA LEU A 87 -5.19 17.21 0.02
C LEU A 87 -6.65 17.61 0.20
N ARG A 88 -7.34 17.07 1.21
CA ARG A 88 -8.76 17.38 1.45
C ARG A 88 -8.98 18.84 1.84
N HIS A 89 -8.08 19.44 2.63
CA HIS A 89 -8.14 20.88 2.91
C HIS A 89 -8.10 21.75 1.64
N ARG A 90 -7.38 21.30 0.61
CA ARG A 90 -7.30 22.04 -0.66
C ARG A 90 -8.55 21.85 -1.50
N VAL A 91 -9.07 20.63 -1.62
CA VAL A 91 -10.09 20.27 -2.63
C VAL A 91 -11.53 20.21 -2.11
N VAL A 92 -11.74 19.95 -0.82
CA VAL A 92 -13.09 19.90 -0.22
C VAL A 92 -13.49 21.30 0.24
N LYS A 93 -14.71 21.72 -0.09
CA LYS A 93 -15.30 23.03 0.24
C LYS A 93 -16.73 22.83 0.74
N ASP A 94 -17.16 23.70 1.65
CA ASP A 94 -18.55 23.84 2.10
C ASP A 94 -19.20 22.56 2.68
N THR A 95 -18.40 21.63 3.20
CA THR A 95 -18.88 20.41 3.88
C THR A 95 -17.84 19.83 4.84
N GLU A 96 -18.32 19.18 5.91
CA GLU A 96 -17.52 18.37 6.83
C GLU A 96 -17.70 16.85 6.60
N VAL A 97 -18.44 16.48 5.54
CA VAL A 97 -18.70 15.10 5.16
C VAL A 97 -17.94 14.76 3.89
N TYR A 98 -16.89 13.95 4.01
CA TYR A 98 -16.04 13.58 2.87
C TYR A 98 -15.18 12.36 3.17
N ARG A 99 -14.67 11.72 2.11
CA ARG A 99 -13.66 10.67 2.24
C ARG A 99 -12.30 11.25 2.58
N LEU A 100 -11.84 11.01 3.81
CA LEU A 100 -10.54 11.47 4.28
C LEU A 100 -9.39 10.62 3.70
N VAL A 101 -9.54 9.30 3.69
CA VAL A 101 -8.56 8.36 3.13
C VAL A 101 -9.25 7.45 2.10
N HIS A 102 -8.67 7.34 0.92
CA HIS A 102 -9.19 6.60 -0.22
C HIS A 102 -8.19 5.55 -0.74
N GLY A 103 -7.83 4.61 0.12
CA GLY A 103 -7.05 3.43 -0.26
C GLY A 103 -5.72 3.77 -0.94
N GLU A 104 -5.46 3.10 -2.06
CA GLU A 104 -4.31 3.31 -2.93
C GLU A 104 -4.18 4.74 -3.44
N GLY A 105 -5.29 5.46 -3.60
CA GLY A 105 -5.28 6.87 -4.04
C GLY A 105 -4.54 7.80 -3.07
N ASP A 106 -4.47 7.41 -1.80
CA ASP A 106 -3.73 8.12 -0.75
C ASP A 106 -2.48 7.37 -0.29
N GLY A 107 -2.05 6.35 -1.04
CA GLY A 107 -0.89 5.52 -0.68
C GLY A 107 -1.11 4.65 0.56
N MET A 108 -2.36 4.39 0.93
CA MET A 108 -2.76 3.59 2.09
C MET A 108 -3.66 2.42 1.64
N PRO A 109 -3.10 1.42 0.96
CA PRO A 109 -3.88 0.31 0.42
C PRO A 109 -4.73 -0.38 1.49
N SER A 110 -5.94 -0.76 1.11
CA SER A 110 -6.93 -1.42 1.99
C SER A 110 -7.47 -0.57 3.14
N ILE A 111 -7.16 0.72 3.21
CA ILE A 111 -7.66 1.63 4.25
C ILE A 111 -8.58 2.66 3.62
N VAL A 112 -9.81 2.75 4.13
CA VAL A 112 -10.73 3.84 3.79
C VAL A 112 -11.18 4.50 5.08
N VAL A 113 -11.16 5.82 5.10
CA VAL A 113 -11.67 6.62 6.22
C VAL A 113 -12.62 7.65 5.67
N ASP A 114 -13.88 7.57 6.09
CA ASP A 114 -14.91 8.56 5.79
C ASP A 114 -15.16 9.43 7.02
N ARG A 115 -15.18 10.75 6.83
CA ARG A 115 -15.46 11.73 7.89
C ARG A 115 -16.91 12.19 7.76
N TYR A 116 -17.62 12.18 8.88
CA TYR A 116 -18.99 12.65 9.04
C TYR A 116 -19.02 13.66 10.20
N GLY A 117 -18.64 14.92 9.92
CA GLY A 117 -18.46 15.93 10.98
C GLY A 117 -17.32 15.54 11.92
N GLU A 118 -17.66 15.28 13.18
CA GLU A 118 -16.71 14.84 14.22
C GLU A 118 -16.47 13.32 14.23
N ILE A 119 -17.29 12.55 13.51
CA ILE A 119 -17.21 11.08 13.49
C ILE A 119 -16.35 10.60 12.33
N LEU A 120 -15.49 9.61 12.59
CA LEU A 120 -14.72 8.90 11.55
C LEU A 120 -15.22 7.46 11.44
N CYS A 121 -15.54 7.04 10.22
CA CYS A 121 -15.82 5.64 9.87
C CYS A 121 -14.59 5.04 9.21
N LEU A 122 -14.04 3.98 9.81
CA LEU A 122 -12.89 3.24 9.29
C LEU A 122 -13.35 1.93 8.66
N GLN A 123 -12.90 1.68 7.44
CA GLN A 123 -13.00 0.38 6.79
C GLN A 123 -11.60 -0.14 6.48
N THR A 124 -11.35 -1.38 6.89
CA THR A 124 -10.15 -2.16 6.54
C THR A 124 -10.57 -3.53 6.02
N LEU A 125 -9.65 -4.22 5.31
CA LEU A 125 -9.82 -5.61 4.88
C LEU A 125 -9.45 -6.60 5.98
#